data_AF-A0A137NR89-F1
#
_entry.id   AF-A0A137NR89-F1
#
_cell.length_a   1.000
_cell.length_b   1.000
_cell.length_c   1.000
_cell.angle_alpha   90.00
_cell.angle_beta   90.00
_cell.angle_gamma   90.00
#
_symmetry.space_group_name_H-M   'P 1'
#
loop_
_entity.id
_entity.type
_entity.pdbx_description
1 polymer ?
#
loop_
_entity_poly.entity_id
_entity_poly.type
_entity_poly.pdbx_seq_one_letter_code
_entity_poly.pdbx_strand_id
1 'polypeptide(L)'
;ICDISLSGSHNFTPNYLASYKKPESYVYDIKWQLPGPNSIIYSEDEMKNQLYSHCVTLFFKFANISSNTAWFPLFFKLEASDFYKTWNYKIKELKDLYESSVQTLNDLKKEHYLYKSAIAPFETYLKIAYYASVIEIYDVLKHRNKVLQPSEISIILDHCHDLYHTLTTAEEYCPYFQYHAHVIGLHYLNIYPKCSSSEKQRTKQRLIDLILFIKDNFYSYFSLNYLILKTGYDSLDEN
;
A
#
# COMPACT_ATOMS: atom_id res chain seq x y z
N ILE A 1 -10.06 21.19 -26.14
CA ILE A 1 -9.61 21.76 -24.84
C ILE A 1 -10.14 20.82 -23.78
N CYS A 2 -9.30 19.88 -23.30
CA CYS A 2 -9.66 19.02 -22.18
C CYS A 2 -9.54 19.84 -20.91
N ASP A 3 -10.65 19.98 -20.18
CA ASP A 3 -10.65 20.62 -18.88
C ASP A 3 -9.99 19.66 -17.86
N ILE A 4 -8.72 19.93 -17.58
CA ILE A 4 -7.87 19.17 -16.65
C ILE A 4 -8.36 19.35 -15.21
N SER A 5 -9.27 20.30 -14.93
CA SER A 5 -9.86 20.46 -13.59
C SER A 5 -10.83 19.34 -13.20
N LEU A 6 -11.26 18.52 -14.17
CA LEU A 6 -12.09 17.33 -13.92
C LEU A 6 -11.26 16.05 -13.69
N SER A 7 -9.94 16.07 -13.92
CA SER A 7 -9.09 14.91 -13.66
C SER A 7 -8.70 14.85 -12.19
N GLY A 8 -9.53 14.17 -11.41
CA GLY A 8 -9.22 13.87 -10.03
C GLY A 8 -10.25 12.93 -9.41
N SER A 9 -9.76 11.99 -8.59
CA SER A 9 -10.56 11.01 -7.85
C SER A 9 -11.67 11.65 -6.98
N HIS A 10 -11.56 12.94 -6.69
CA HIS A 10 -12.54 13.74 -5.96
C HIS A 10 -13.92 13.83 -6.64
N ASN A 11 -14.00 13.74 -7.98
CA ASN A 11 -15.27 13.68 -8.72
C ASN A 11 -15.76 12.24 -8.96
N PHE A 12 -14.88 11.26 -8.75
CA PHE A 12 -15.19 9.82 -8.82
C PHE A 12 -15.42 9.20 -7.45
N THR A 13 -15.56 10.02 -6.42
CA THR A 13 -15.98 9.54 -5.11
C THR A 13 -17.32 8.85 -5.33
N PRO A 14 -17.42 7.51 -5.12
CA PRO A 14 -18.72 6.89 -5.06
C PRO A 14 -19.45 7.70 -3.99
N ASN A 15 -20.55 8.36 -4.37
CA ASN A 15 -21.55 8.73 -3.39
C ASN A 15 -21.96 7.40 -2.77
N TYR A 16 -21.27 7.01 -1.70
CA TYR A 16 -21.59 5.82 -0.93
C TYR A 16 -23.07 5.93 -0.68
N LEU A 17 -23.79 4.97 -1.26
CA LEU A 17 -25.23 4.89 -1.28
C LEU A 17 -25.78 5.30 0.08
N ALA A 18 -26.22 6.56 0.19
CA ALA A 18 -26.90 7.08 1.38
C ALA A 18 -28.19 6.28 1.70
N SER A 19 -28.56 5.36 0.80
CA SER A 19 -29.65 4.41 0.88
C SER A 19 -29.34 3.09 1.60
N TYR A 20 -28.07 2.74 1.88
CA TYR A 20 -27.78 1.54 2.70
C TYR A 20 -27.81 1.87 4.20
N LYS A 21 -29.01 1.90 4.75
CA LYS A 21 -29.27 1.97 6.21
C LYS A 21 -28.99 0.66 6.96
N LYS A 22 -28.28 -0.31 6.37
CA LYS A 22 -27.95 -1.59 7.02
C LYS A 22 -26.48 -1.64 7.41
N PRO A 23 -26.14 -2.22 8.57
CA PRO A 23 -24.78 -2.25 9.07
C PRO A 23 -23.84 -2.87 8.05
N GLU A 24 -22.61 -2.35 8.00
CA GLU A 24 -21.49 -2.73 7.12
C GLU A 24 -21.22 -4.24 7.04
N SER A 25 -21.81 -5.06 7.93
CA SER A 25 -21.54 -6.48 8.10
C SER A 25 -21.91 -7.37 6.91
N TYR A 26 -22.86 -6.98 6.05
CA TYR A 26 -23.26 -7.85 4.93
C TYR A 26 -22.28 -7.83 3.75
N VAL A 27 -21.56 -6.73 3.56
CA VAL A 27 -20.63 -6.54 2.42
C VAL A 27 -19.37 -7.39 2.60
N TYR A 28 -19.01 -7.69 3.85
CA TYR A 28 -17.85 -8.52 4.21
C TYR A 28 -18.26 -9.90 4.75
N ASP A 29 -19.42 -10.41 4.36
CA ASP A 29 -19.77 -11.79 4.66
C ASP A 29 -18.86 -12.73 3.84
N ILE A 30 -18.12 -13.58 4.56
CA ILE A 30 -17.14 -14.52 4.02
C ILE A 30 -17.77 -15.42 2.94
N LYS A 31 -19.06 -15.74 3.02
CA LYS A 31 -19.71 -16.58 1.99
C LYS A 31 -19.61 -15.98 0.58
N TRP A 32 -19.50 -14.66 0.45
CA TRP A 32 -19.37 -13.99 -0.85
C TRP A 32 -17.99 -14.17 -1.50
N GLN A 33 -16.98 -14.53 -0.70
CA GLN A 33 -15.61 -14.75 -1.16
C GLN A 33 -15.28 -16.24 -1.26
N LEU A 34 -16.24 -17.14 -0.98
CA LEU A 34 -16.04 -18.58 -1.06
C LEU A 34 -15.93 -19.03 -2.53
N PRO A 35 -14.79 -19.61 -2.96
CA PRO A 35 -14.62 -20.07 -4.33
C PRO A 35 -15.61 -21.19 -4.67
N GLY A 36 -16.35 -21.03 -5.77
CA GLY A 36 -17.16 -22.10 -6.35
C GLY A 36 -16.37 -22.94 -7.37
N PRO A 37 -16.84 -24.15 -7.73
CA PRO A 37 -16.09 -25.09 -8.59
C PRO A 37 -15.69 -24.56 -9.98
N ASN A 38 -16.38 -23.53 -10.49
CA ASN A 38 -16.09 -22.90 -11.78
C ASN A 38 -15.08 -21.74 -11.68
N SER A 39 -14.55 -21.46 -10.49
CA SER A 39 -13.62 -20.36 -10.25
C SER A 39 -12.17 -20.80 -10.45
N ILE A 40 -11.34 -19.93 -11.04
CA ILE A 40 -9.90 -20.21 -11.26
C ILE A 40 -9.11 -20.35 -9.95
N ILE A 41 -9.66 -19.85 -8.84
CA ILE A 41 -9.09 -19.89 -7.49
C ILE A 41 -9.68 -21.03 -6.64
N TYR A 42 -10.52 -21.89 -7.23
CA TYR A 42 -11.11 -23.02 -6.54
C TYR A 42 -10.07 -24.12 -6.27
N SER A 43 -10.15 -24.73 -5.10
CA SER A 43 -9.39 -25.90 -4.69
C SER A 43 -10.34 -27.06 -4.37
N GLU A 44 -9.99 -28.30 -4.71
CA GLU A 44 -10.75 -29.48 -4.27
C GLU A 44 -10.72 -29.66 -2.74
N ASP A 45 -9.68 -29.11 -2.11
CA ASP A 45 -9.57 -29.02 -0.65
C ASP A 45 -10.47 -27.90 -0.11
N GLU A 46 -11.56 -28.29 0.56
CA GLU A 46 -12.56 -27.39 1.13
C GLU A 46 -11.95 -26.41 2.16
N MET A 47 -10.98 -26.86 2.95
CA MET A 47 -10.35 -26.02 3.97
C MET A 47 -9.55 -24.88 3.30
N LYS A 48 -8.89 -25.14 2.17
CA LYS A 48 -8.22 -24.08 1.40
C LYS A 48 -9.20 -23.04 0.89
N ASN A 49 -10.38 -23.44 0.42
CA ASN A 49 -11.42 -22.52 -0.03
C ASN A 49 -11.95 -21.64 1.11
N GLN A 50 -12.17 -22.25 2.28
CA GLN A 50 -12.60 -21.52 3.48
C GLN A 50 -11.52 -20.52 3.92
N LEU A 51 -10.27 -20.95 4.06
CA LEU A 51 -9.14 -20.10 4.45
C LEU A 51 -8.90 -18.96 3.47
N TYR A 52 -8.95 -19.25 2.17
CA TYR A 52 -8.89 -18.23 1.13
C TYR A 52 -9.97 -17.16 1.37
N SER A 53 -11.20 -17.59 1.58
CA SER A 53 -12.34 -16.70 1.78
C SER A 53 -12.19 -15.82 3.02
N HIS A 54 -11.74 -16.41 4.14
CA HIS A 54 -11.43 -15.67 5.37
C HIS A 54 -10.33 -14.62 5.14
N CYS A 55 -9.22 -15.01 4.52
CA CYS A 55 -8.07 -14.13 4.32
C CYS A 55 -8.37 -13.00 3.32
N VAL A 56 -9.06 -13.31 2.22
CA VAL A 56 -9.53 -12.31 1.24
C VAL A 56 -10.48 -11.31 1.89
N THR A 57 -11.44 -11.79 2.69
CA THR A 57 -12.40 -10.91 3.37
C THR A 57 -11.69 -9.97 4.33
N LEU A 58 -10.73 -10.49 5.11
CA LEU A 58 -9.89 -9.68 5.98
C LEU A 58 -9.12 -8.62 5.19
N PHE A 59 -8.47 -9.01 4.10
CA PHE A 59 -7.70 -8.10 3.26
C PHE A 59 -8.57 -7.00 2.63
N PHE A 60 -9.75 -7.34 2.08
CA PHE A 60 -10.63 -6.33 1.50
C PHE A 60 -11.18 -5.36 2.55
N LYS A 61 -11.51 -5.85 3.75
CA LYS A 61 -11.89 -4.98 4.87
C LYS A 61 -10.75 -4.05 5.25
N PHE A 62 -9.53 -4.58 5.36
CA PHE A 62 -8.34 -3.77 5.60
C PHE A 62 -8.16 -2.70 4.53
N ALA A 63 -8.16 -3.09 3.24
CA ALA A 63 -7.91 -2.20 2.11
C ALA A 63 -8.96 -1.08 2.00
N ASN A 64 -10.24 -1.37 2.27
CA ASN A 64 -11.26 -0.33 2.24
C ASN A 64 -11.10 0.66 3.40
N ILE A 65 -10.87 0.18 4.63
CA ILE A 65 -10.67 1.07 5.78
C ILE A 65 -9.38 1.87 5.59
N SER A 66 -8.28 1.25 5.16
CA SER A 66 -6.99 1.92 4.93
C SER A 66 -7.10 2.99 3.85
N SER A 67 -7.82 2.74 2.76
CA SER A 67 -8.07 3.72 1.70
C SER A 67 -8.87 4.92 2.23
N ASN A 68 -9.96 4.69 2.97
CA ASN A 68 -10.72 5.78 3.58
C ASN A 68 -9.87 6.59 4.59
N THR A 69 -8.97 5.91 5.29
CA THR A 69 -8.04 6.52 6.23
C THR A 69 -6.97 7.35 5.52
N ALA A 70 -6.41 6.87 4.42
CA ALA A 70 -5.37 7.58 3.67
C ALA A 70 -5.91 8.81 2.93
N TRP A 71 -7.10 8.67 2.34
CA TRP A 71 -7.74 9.69 1.51
C TRP A 71 -8.67 10.62 2.29
N PHE A 72 -8.59 10.62 3.63
CA PHE A 72 -9.40 11.48 4.51
C PHE A 72 -9.48 12.96 4.07
N PRO A 73 -8.42 13.63 3.56
CA PRO A 73 -8.53 15.04 3.19
C PRO A 73 -9.43 15.29 1.98
N LEU A 74 -9.66 14.27 1.13
CA LEU A 74 -10.62 14.38 0.02
C LEU A 74 -12.07 14.33 0.52
N PHE A 75 -12.32 13.62 1.61
CA PHE A 75 -13.65 13.45 2.18
C PHE A 75 -14.01 14.54 3.18
N PHE A 76 -13.02 15.18 3.81
CA PHE A 76 -13.22 16.16 4.87
C PHE A 76 -12.59 17.51 4.52
N LYS A 77 -13.41 18.57 4.48
CA LYS A 77 -12.90 19.95 4.47
C LYS A 77 -12.41 20.31 5.87
N LEU A 78 -11.13 20.07 6.14
CA LEU A 78 -10.53 20.32 7.45
C LEU A 78 -9.84 21.68 7.51
N GLU A 79 -10.11 22.42 8.59
CA GLU A 79 -9.33 23.59 8.96
C GLU A 79 -7.88 23.21 9.29
N ALA A 80 -6.96 24.17 9.20
CA ALA A 80 -5.53 23.92 9.45
C ALA A 80 -5.24 23.45 10.88
N SER A 81 -5.98 23.96 11.86
CA SER A 81 -5.92 23.58 13.28
C SER A 81 -6.28 22.12 13.52
N ASP A 82 -7.29 21.60 12.81
CA ASP A 82 -7.79 20.23 13.00
C ASP A 82 -7.05 19.19 12.15
N PHE A 83 -6.37 19.64 11.08
CA PHE A 83 -5.69 18.73 10.16
C PHE A 83 -4.68 17.83 10.87
N TYR A 84 -3.76 18.39 11.66
CA TYR A 84 -2.72 17.60 12.34
C TYR A 84 -3.29 16.63 13.37
N LYS A 85 -4.35 17.04 14.09
CA LYS A 85 -5.03 16.18 15.05
C LYS A 85 -5.66 14.99 14.33
N THR A 86 -6.37 15.24 13.22
CA THR A 86 -6.97 14.19 12.40
C THR A 86 -5.90 13.30 11.76
N TRP A 87 -4.83 13.88 11.23
CA TRP A 87 -3.73 13.14 10.62
C TRP A 87 -3.06 12.17 11.61
N ASN A 88 -2.74 12.63 12.83
CA ASN A 88 -2.17 11.78 13.88
C ASN A 88 -3.13 10.65 14.27
N TYR A 89 -4.43 10.96 14.38
CA TYR A 89 -5.46 9.95 14.63
C TYR A 89 -5.51 8.90 13.51
N LYS A 90 -5.45 9.33 12.25
CA LYS A 90 -5.51 8.46 11.06
C LYS A 90 -4.29 7.55 10.93
N ILE A 91 -3.08 8.05 11.23
CA ILE A 91 -1.87 7.23 11.32
C ILE A 91 -2.02 6.14 12.39
N LYS A 92 -2.51 6.51 13.58
CA LYS A 92 -2.73 5.55 14.67
C LYS A 92 -3.78 4.51 14.29
N GLU A 93 -4.92 4.94 13.76
CA GLU A 93 -6.00 4.06 13.30
C GLU A 93 -5.50 3.05 12.27
N LEU A 94 -4.69 3.49 11.29
CA LEU A 94 -4.10 2.60 10.30
C LEU A 94 -3.16 1.55 10.93
N LYS A 95 -2.34 1.97 11.90
CA LYS A 95 -1.44 1.07 12.63
C LYS A 95 -2.22 0.03 13.44
N ASP A 96 -3.22 0.45 14.22
CA ASP A 96 -4.05 -0.44 15.03
C ASP A 96 -4.81 -1.45 14.15
N LEU A 97 -5.29 -1.00 12.98
CA LEU A 97 -5.93 -1.86 11.98
C LEU A 97 -4.95 -2.89 11.40
N TYR A 98 -3.71 -2.49 11.09
CA TYR A 98 -2.69 -3.38 10.57
C TYR A 98 -2.30 -4.45 11.60
N GLU A 99 -2.00 -4.03 12.84
CA GLU A 99 -1.59 -4.94 13.91
C GLU A 99 -2.69 -5.97 14.23
N SER A 100 -3.95 -5.54 14.30
CA SER A 100 -5.09 -6.46 14.50
C SER A 100 -5.30 -7.43 13.33
N SER A 101 -5.09 -6.99 12.10
CA SER A 101 -5.21 -7.83 10.90
C SER A 101 -4.07 -8.87 10.83
N VAL A 102 -2.83 -8.46 11.13
CA VAL A 102 -1.68 -9.37 11.25
C VAL A 102 -1.92 -10.41 12.34
N GLN A 103 -2.43 -9.98 13.49
CA GLN A 103 -2.76 -10.88 14.59
C GLN A 103 -3.79 -11.93 14.17
N THR A 104 -4.83 -11.52 13.43
CA THR A 104 -5.85 -12.44 12.89
C THR A 104 -5.22 -13.48 11.96
N LEU A 105 -4.34 -13.08 11.04
CA LEU A 105 -3.63 -14.02 10.16
C LEU A 105 -2.71 -14.97 10.94
N ASN A 106 -2.04 -14.47 11.98
CA ASN A 106 -1.19 -15.29 12.83
C ASN A 106 -1.99 -16.35 13.59
N ASP A 107 -3.19 -16.00 14.05
CA ASP A 107 -4.06 -16.96 14.75
C ASP A 107 -4.60 -18.01 13.77
N LEU A 108 -5.00 -17.63 12.55
CA LEU A 108 -5.34 -18.58 11.49
C LEU A 108 -4.16 -19.52 11.15
N LYS A 109 -2.93 -19.01 11.10
CA LYS A 109 -1.72 -19.82 10.86
C LYS A 109 -1.41 -20.80 11.99
N LYS A 110 -1.80 -20.48 13.23
CA LYS A 110 -1.67 -21.39 14.38
C LYS A 110 -2.74 -22.48 14.33
N GLU A 111 -3.98 -22.09 14.09
CA GLU A 111 -5.13 -23.00 14.02
C GLU A 111 -5.01 -23.97 12.84
N HIS A 112 -4.56 -23.47 11.68
CA HIS A 112 -4.44 -24.22 10.43
C HIS A 112 -2.98 -24.38 10.02
N TYR A 113 -2.15 -24.96 10.89
CA TYR A 113 -0.69 -25.00 10.72
C TYR A 113 -0.21 -25.67 9.42
N LEU A 114 -0.97 -26.63 8.87
CA LEU A 114 -0.69 -27.28 7.59
C LEU A 114 -0.91 -26.36 6.39
N TYR A 115 -1.65 -25.26 6.57
CA TYR A 115 -2.04 -24.32 5.52
C TYR A 115 -1.31 -22.98 5.63
N LYS A 116 -0.21 -22.91 6.39
CA LYS A 116 0.57 -21.67 6.57
C LYS A 116 0.99 -21.02 5.25
N SER A 117 1.39 -21.83 4.27
CA SER A 117 1.76 -21.35 2.94
C SER A 117 0.57 -20.75 2.18
N ALA A 118 -0.64 -21.28 2.34
CA ALA A 118 -1.85 -20.72 1.73
C ALA A 118 -2.24 -19.37 2.34
N ILE A 119 -1.88 -19.11 3.60
CA ILE A 119 -2.17 -17.85 4.31
C ILE A 119 -1.06 -16.81 4.06
N ALA A 120 0.18 -17.24 3.82
CA ALA A 120 1.35 -16.35 3.71
C ALA A 120 1.21 -15.23 2.65
N PRO A 121 0.68 -15.47 1.43
CA PRO A 121 0.48 -14.41 0.44
C PRO A 121 -0.40 -13.26 0.94
N PHE A 122 -1.41 -13.55 1.76
CA PHE A 122 -2.30 -12.54 2.33
C PHE A 122 -1.60 -11.64 3.35
N GLU A 123 -0.65 -12.18 4.10
CA GLU A 123 0.20 -11.37 4.99
C GLU A 123 1.09 -10.43 4.18
N THR A 124 1.65 -10.91 3.06
CA THR A 124 2.42 -10.08 2.12
C THR A 124 1.56 -8.94 1.55
N TYR A 125 0.34 -9.24 1.09
CA TYR A 125 -0.58 -8.21 0.59
C TYR A 125 -0.96 -7.19 1.67
N LEU A 126 -1.19 -7.66 2.90
CA LEU A 126 -1.49 -6.79 4.04
C LEU A 126 -0.32 -5.84 4.35
N LYS A 127 0.92 -6.33 4.37
CA LYS A 127 2.14 -5.53 4.54
C LYS A 127 2.28 -4.47 3.44
N ILE A 128 2.12 -4.91 2.19
CA ILE A 128 2.20 -4.01 1.02
C ILE A 128 1.19 -2.87 1.15
N ALA A 129 -0.08 -3.21 1.42
CA ALA A 129 -1.14 -2.24 1.56
C ALA A 129 -0.89 -1.27 2.74
N TYR A 130 -0.43 -1.78 3.89
CA TYR A 130 -0.09 -0.95 5.04
C TYR A 130 1.01 0.06 4.72
N TYR A 131 2.17 -0.40 4.25
CA TYR A 131 3.30 0.48 3.96
C TYR A 131 2.97 1.49 2.86
N ALA A 132 2.26 1.07 1.81
CA ALA A 132 1.79 1.97 0.77
C ALA A 132 0.83 3.05 1.31
N SER A 133 -0.15 2.68 2.15
CA SER A 133 -1.08 3.64 2.76
C SER A 133 -0.38 4.62 3.70
N VAL A 134 0.65 4.18 4.44
CA VAL A 134 1.43 5.10 5.28
C VAL A 134 2.18 6.11 4.41
N ILE A 135 2.90 5.65 3.39
CA ILE A 135 3.61 6.52 2.44
C ILE A 135 2.66 7.57 1.84
N GLU A 136 1.45 7.15 1.44
CA GLU A 136 0.41 8.04 0.90
C GLU A 136 -0.08 9.10 1.90
N ILE A 137 -0.29 8.72 3.17
CA ILE A 137 -0.69 9.66 4.24
C ILE A 137 0.41 10.71 4.50
N TYR A 138 1.68 10.34 4.35
CA TYR A 138 2.78 11.30 4.48
C TYR A 138 2.90 12.22 3.26
N ASP A 139 2.56 11.76 2.06
CA ASP A 139 2.47 12.62 0.89
C ASP A 139 1.34 13.66 1.03
N VAL A 140 0.22 13.26 1.62
CA VAL A 140 -0.85 14.19 2.03
C VAL A 140 -0.32 15.27 2.98
N LEU A 141 0.47 14.88 3.99
CA LEU A 141 1.10 15.83 4.92
C LEU A 141 2.04 16.80 4.20
N LYS A 142 2.87 16.28 3.29
CA LYS A 142 3.78 17.06 2.45
C LYS A 142 3.04 18.07 1.59
N HIS A 143 1.92 17.69 0.98
CA HIS A 143 1.08 18.62 0.21
C HIS A 143 0.53 19.75 1.08
N ARG A 144 0.21 19.47 2.35
CA ARG A 144 -0.28 20.48 3.30
C ARG A 144 0.83 21.42 3.78
N ASN A 145 2.00 20.88 4.11
CA ASN A 145 3.07 21.63 4.78
C ASN A 145 4.13 22.20 3.84
N LYS A 146 4.14 21.79 2.57
CA LYS A 146 5.17 22.06 1.54
C LYS A 146 6.55 21.48 1.85
N VAL A 147 6.94 21.43 3.12
CA VAL A 147 8.21 20.88 3.61
C VAL A 147 7.91 19.93 4.77
N LEU A 148 8.57 18.77 4.75
CA LEU A 148 8.50 17.77 5.81
C LEU A 148 9.64 17.97 6.81
N GLN A 149 9.39 17.64 8.07
CA GLN A 149 10.41 17.58 9.11
C GLN A 149 11.36 16.41 8.86
N PRO A 150 12.62 16.47 9.34
CA PRO A 150 13.56 15.36 9.20
C PRO A 150 13.02 14.03 9.74
N SER A 151 12.32 14.04 10.87
CA SER A 151 11.68 12.84 11.43
C SER A 151 10.61 12.25 10.51
N GLU A 152 9.85 13.09 9.81
CA GLU A 152 8.83 12.66 8.86
C GLU A 152 9.47 12.07 7.60
N ILE A 153 10.59 12.65 7.14
CA ILE A 153 11.41 12.12 6.05
C ILE A 153 11.92 10.71 6.39
N SER A 154 12.51 10.53 7.57
CA SER A 154 13.01 9.22 8.00
C SER A 154 11.90 8.18 8.05
N ILE A 155 10.70 8.54 8.54
CA ILE A 155 9.56 7.61 8.58
C ILE A 155 9.13 7.18 7.17
N ILE A 156 9.06 8.09 6.19
CA ILE A 156 8.74 7.72 4.81
C ILE A 156 9.80 6.78 4.24
N LEU A 157 11.07 7.06 4.47
CA LEU A 157 12.17 6.22 3.98
C LEU A 157 12.11 4.82 4.58
N ASP A 158 11.89 4.70 5.89
CA ASP A 158 11.76 3.41 6.55
C ASP A 158 10.59 2.60 5.98
N HIS A 159 9.42 3.22 5.78
CA HIS A 159 8.30 2.53 5.13
C HIS A 159 8.55 2.20 3.65
N CYS A 160 9.29 3.03 2.91
CA CYS A 160 9.73 2.68 1.56
C CYS A 160 10.69 1.48 1.57
N HIS A 161 11.59 1.41 2.54
CA HIS A 161 12.52 0.29 2.71
C HIS A 161 11.78 -0.99 3.09
N ASP A 162 10.81 -0.91 4.01
CA ASP A 162 10.00 -2.05 4.42
C ASP A 162 9.12 -2.56 3.28
N LEU A 163 8.53 -1.64 2.50
CA LEU A 163 7.77 -1.99 1.31
C LEU A 163 8.68 -2.68 0.28
N TYR A 164 9.87 -2.13 0.02
CA TYR A 164 10.84 -2.74 -0.89
C TYR A 164 11.24 -4.15 -0.44
N HIS A 165 11.53 -4.32 0.85
CA HIS A 165 11.85 -5.61 1.42
C HIS A 165 10.69 -6.61 1.25
N THR A 166 9.46 -6.16 1.50
CA THR A 166 8.26 -6.99 1.34
C THR A 166 8.08 -7.45 -0.11
N LEU A 167 8.30 -6.56 -1.10
CA LEU A 167 8.20 -6.91 -2.52
C LEU A 167 9.28 -7.91 -2.96
N THR A 168 10.51 -7.72 -2.49
CA THR A 168 11.67 -8.52 -2.94
C THR A 168 11.79 -9.88 -2.26
N THR A 169 11.10 -10.09 -1.13
CA THR A 169 11.10 -11.35 -0.38
C THR A 169 9.79 -12.13 -0.49
N ALA A 170 8.81 -11.60 -1.23
CA ALA A 170 7.56 -12.29 -1.48
C ALA A 170 7.80 -13.61 -2.24
N GLU A 171 7.22 -14.70 -1.74
CA GLU A 171 7.34 -16.03 -2.34
C GLU A 171 6.66 -16.11 -3.71
N GLU A 172 5.54 -15.40 -3.87
CA GLU A 172 4.75 -15.37 -5.10
C GLU A 172 4.80 -13.98 -5.73
N TYR A 173 5.17 -13.94 -7.00
CA TYR A 173 5.11 -12.70 -7.77
C TYR A 173 3.67 -12.30 -8.03
N CYS A 174 3.35 -11.03 -7.75
CA CYS A 174 2.08 -10.42 -8.09
C CYS A 174 2.31 -9.24 -9.05
N PRO A 175 1.59 -9.13 -10.18
CA PRO A 175 1.75 -8.01 -11.11
C PRO A 175 1.58 -6.63 -10.46
N TYR A 176 0.79 -6.54 -9.37
CA TYR A 176 0.65 -5.29 -8.60
C TYR A 176 1.93 -4.84 -7.90
N PHE A 177 2.91 -5.72 -7.68
CA PHE A 177 4.23 -5.34 -7.13
C PHE A 177 4.91 -4.29 -8.00
N GLN A 178 4.62 -4.32 -9.29
CA GLN A 178 5.14 -3.35 -10.22
C GLN A 178 4.68 -1.93 -9.89
N TYR A 179 3.40 -1.73 -9.56
CA TYR A 179 2.90 -0.42 -9.15
C TYR A 179 3.67 0.09 -7.92
N HIS A 180 3.79 -0.74 -6.89
CA HIS A 180 4.44 -0.37 -5.63
C HIS A 180 5.94 -0.10 -5.79
N ALA A 181 6.64 -0.90 -6.58
CA ALA A 181 8.05 -0.67 -6.90
C ALA A 181 8.27 0.70 -7.55
N HIS A 182 7.39 1.12 -8.46
CA HIS A 182 7.49 2.45 -9.05
C HIS A 182 7.20 3.57 -8.04
N VAL A 183 6.20 3.39 -7.19
CA VAL A 183 5.91 4.33 -6.08
C VAL A 183 7.16 4.52 -5.22
N ILE A 184 7.77 3.43 -4.73
CA ILE A 184 9.00 3.47 -3.93
C ILE A 184 10.11 4.27 -4.64
N GLY A 185 10.37 3.96 -5.91
CA GLY A 185 11.42 4.63 -6.68
C GLY A 185 11.18 6.13 -6.82
N LEU A 186 9.95 6.55 -7.08
CA LEU A 186 9.58 7.97 -7.16
C LEU A 186 9.73 8.67 -5.80
N HIS A 187 9.38 8.00 -4.69
CA HIS A 187 9.60 8.54 -3.35
C HIS A 187 11.08 8.70 -3.02
N TYR A 188 11.91 7.71 -3.32
CA TYR A 188 13.36 7.82 -3.14
C TYR A 188 13.93 9.01 -3.89
N LEU A 189 13.58 9.18 -5.17
CA LEU A 189 14.03 10.34 -5.96
C LEU A 189 13.56 11.68 -5.38
N ASN A 190 12.30 11.78 -4.94
CA ASN A 190 11.72 13.02 -4.44
C ASN A 190 12.27 13.44 -3.06
N ILE A 191 12.59 12.45 -2.23
CA ILE A 191 13.04 12.67 -0.85
C ILE A 191 14.56 12.80 -0.79
N TYR A 192 15.31 12.18 -1.71
CA TYR A 192 16.78 12.17 -1.72
C TYR A 192 17.43 13.56 -1.49
N PRO A 193 16.99 14.67 -2.12
CA PRO A 193 17.61 15.98 -1.89
C PRO A 193 17.47 16.49 -0.45
N LYS A 194 16.48 15.98 0.30
CA LYS A 194 16.10 16.40 1.66
C LYS A 194 16.69 15.48 2.74
N CYS A 195 17.28 14.36 2.34
CA CYS A 195 17.92 13.40 3.22
C CYS A 195 19.19 13.97 3.86
N SER A 196 19.50 13.51 5.07
CA SER A 196 20.84 13.61 5.64
C SER A 196 21.86 12.80 4.82
N SER A 197 23.16 13.03 5.03
CA SER A 197 24.21 12.35 4.25
C SER A 197 24.14 10.82 4.36
N SER A 198 23.85 10.29 5.55
CA SER A 198 23.70 8.84 5.77
C SER A 198 22.45 8.29 5.07
N GLU A 199 21.32 9.01 5.14
CA GLU A 199 20.09 8.66 4.45
C GLU A 199 20.23 8.73 2.93
N LYS A 200 21.00 9.68 2.39
CA LYS A 200 21.32 9.76 0.95
C LYS A 200 22.02 8.49 0.50
N GLN A 201 23.09 8.08 1.18
CA GLN A 201 23.83 6.87 0.81
C GLN A 201 22.93 5.63 0.81
N ARG A 202 22.13 5.44 1.86
CA ARG A 202 21.18 4.32 1.98
C ARG A 202 20.11 4.36 0.89
N THR A 203 19.51 5.53 0.67
CA THR A 203 18.46 5.75 -0.34
C THR A 203 18.98 5.50 -1.75
N LYS A 204 20.18 5.99 -2.08
CA LYS A 204 20.80 5.77 -3.40
C LYS A 204 21.06 4.29 -3.65
N GLN A 205 21.62 3.58 -2.67
CA GLN A 205 21.84 2.14 -2.79
C GLN A 205 20.51 1.40 -3.00
N ARG A 206 19.47 1.74 -2.23
CA ARG A 206 18.16 1.11 -2.37
C ARG A 206 17.48 1.40 -3.70
N LEU A 207 17.69 2.59 -4.26
CA LEU A 207 17.17 2.93 -5.57
C LEU A 207 17.83 2.11 -6.68
N ILE A 208 19.16 1.90 -6.65
CA ILE A 208 19.81 1.03 -7.64
C ILE A 208 19.39 -0.43 -7.49
N ASP A 209 19.28 -0.94 -6.25
CA ASP A 209 18.80 -2.29 -5.97
C ASP A 209 17.39 -2.50 -6.56
N LEU A 210 16.49 -1.51 -6.35
CA LEU A 210 15.14 -1.51 -6.89
C LEU A 210 15.11 -1.48 -8.42
N ILE A 211 15.96 -0.66 -9.07
CA ILE A 211 16.06 -0.59 -10.53
C ILE A 211 16.50 -1.93 -11.12
N LEU A 212 17.45 -2.60 -10.48
CA LEU A 212 17.88 -3.95 -10.87
C LEU A 212 16.75 -4.97 -10.67
N PHE A 213 16.07 -4.93 -9.53
CA PHE A 213 14.91 -5.78 -9.27
C PHE A 213 13.81 -5.61 -10.34
N ILE A 214 13.48 -4.37 -10.70
CA ILE A 214 12.51 -4.05 -11.76
C ILE A 214 12.95 -4.64 -13.10
N LYS A 215 14.22 -4.45 -13.46
CA LYS A 215 14.78 -4.93 -14.73
C LYS A 215 14.69 -6.46 -14.84
N ASP A 216 14.95 -7.16 -13.75
CA ASP A 216 15.05 -8.62 -13.74
C ASP A 216 13.68 -9.31 -13.63
N ASN A 217 12.68 -8.65 -13.02
CA ASN A 217 11.41 -9.29 -12.67
C ASN A 217 10.19 -8.77 -13.45
N PHE A 218 10.25 -7.57 -14.04
CA PHE A 218 9.04 -6.95 -14.59
C PHE A 218 9.01 -6.90 -16.12
N TYR A 219 7.80 -6.86 -16.67
CA TYR A 219 7.57 -6.79 -18.11
C TYR A 219 8.11 -5.50 -18.72
N SER A 220 8.77 -5.64 -19.88
CA SER A 220 9.35 -4.55 -20.67
C SER A 220 8.34 -3.48 -21.12
N TYR A 221 7.04 -3.78 -21.09
CA TYR A 221 5.96 -2.83 -21.43
C TYR A 221 5.92 -1.59 -20.52
N PHE A 222 6.50 -1.66 -19.32
CA PHE A 222 6.63 -0.51 -18.41
C PHE A 222 7.98 0.22 -18.54
N SER A 223 8.57 0.13 -19.73
CA SER A 223 9.84 0.77 -20.08
C SER A 223 9.90 2.24 -19.67
N LEU A 224 8.80 3.00 -19.76
CA LEU A 224 8.77 4.40 -19.37
C LEU A 224 9.06 4.62 -17.88
N ASN A 225 8.39 3.88 -16.98
CA ASN A 225 8.60 4.07 -15.56
C ASN A 225 10.01 3.61 -15.13
N TYR A 226 10.50 2.52 -15.73
CA TYR A 226 11.89 2.10 -15.56
C TYR A 226 12.87 3.18 -16.03
N LEU A 227 12.64 3.78 -17.20
CA LEU A 227 13.47 4.85 -17.75
C LEU A 227 13.46 6.10 -16.86
N ILE A 228 12.30 6.48 -16.31
CA ILE A 228 12.18 7.59 -15.36
C ILE A 228 13.05 7.33 -14.13
N LEU A 229 12.95 6.14 -13.53
CA LEU A 229 13.74 5.81 -12.34
C LEU A 229 15.24 5.78 -12.63
N LYS A 230 15.64 5.18 -13.75
CA LYS A 230 17.05 5.11 -14.16
C LYS A 230 17.63 6.49 -14.43
N THR A 231 16.94 7.31 -15.22
CA THR A 231 17.37 8.69 -15.52
C THR A 231 17.44 9.53 -14.24
N GLY A 232 16.46 9.37 -13.35
CA GLY A 232 16.46 10.02 -12.05
C GLY A 232 17.65 9.60 -11.19
N TYR A 233 17.97 8.30 -11.15
CA TYR A 233 19.14 7.78 -10.42
C TYR A 233 20.45 8.37 -10.96
N ASP A 234 20.62 8.37 -12.28
CA ASP A 234 21.84 8.87 -12.94
C ASP A 234 22.06 10.38 -12.63
N SER A 235 20.98 11.15 -12.43
CA SER A 235 21.05 12.57 -12.06
C SER A 235 21.42 12.86 -10.59
N LEU A 236 21.46 11.83 -9.72
CA LEU A 236 21.75 12.01 -8.28
C LEU A 236 23.23 12.30 -8.00
N ASP A 237 24.12 12.03 -8.95
CA ASP A 237 25.57 12.25 -8.86
C ASP A 237 26.03 13.61 -9.42
N GLU A 238 25.13 14.36 -10.04
CA GLU A 238 25.43 15.65 -10.68
C GLU A 238 25.11 16.86 -9.76
N ASN A 239 24.77 16.65 -8.48
CA ASN A 239 24.50 17.69 -7.46
C ASN A 239 25.16 17.36 -6.11
#